data_AF-A0A9R0VE79-F1
#
_entry.id   AF-A0A9R0VE79-F1
#
_cell.length_a   1.000
_cell.length_b   1.000
_cell.length_c   1.000
_cell.angle_alpha   90.00
_cell.angle_beta   90.00
_cell.angle_gamma   90.00
#
_symmetry.space_group_name_H-M   'P 1'
#
loop_
_entity.id
_entity.type
_entity.pdbx_description
1 polymer ?
#
loop_
_entity_poly.entity_id
_entity_poly.type
_entity_poly.pdbx_seq_one_letter_code
_entity_poly.pdbx_strand_id
1 'polypeptide(L)'
;MTMTMLNCLLLQRTLKTSGSAALARQRRRPSSLNSPKENQAPGHPERSVSDGRLVGALTDISQVEAKYPALAFKQQLTALLEKVYGVIRHDLKKELSSLLGLCIQAPRTFIVSPRGTGPQGTDMAQQASMAHWQSIIKILTNSLNVLKSNYVPPFLICKLFTQVFSFINVQLFNSLLLRRECCSFSNGEYVKAGLDELEHWCHWLTEEYAGSSWDELKHIRQAVTLLILEEKHNKSLKEITDDFCPALSMQQLYRISTMYCDDKFGTLGIPSDIVASMRAKMIGGSSSPSVQDDINSFLLDDDFSIPFSVDDIARLMVHVDIADMDLPPLIQEKSGSPFEA
;
A
#
# COMPACT_ATOMS: atom_id res chain seq x y z
N MET A 1 -12.75 -8.23 9.66
CA MET A 1 -11.84 -8.59 8.55
C MET A 1 -11.47 -10.06 8.58
N THR A 2 -10.97 -10.58 9.69
CA THR A 2 -10.59 -12.00 9.87
C THR A 2 -11.70 -13.01 9.68
N MET A 3 -12.88 -12.79 10.27
CA MET A 3 -14.04 -13.66 10.03
C MET A 3 -14.52 -13.64 8.57
N THR A 4 -14.45 -12.48 7.92
CA THR A 4 -14.78 -12.33 6.49
C THR A 4 -13.79 -13.09 5.61
N MET A 5 -12.50 -13.00 5.93
CA MET A 5 -11.46 -13.77 5.26
C MET A 5 -11.68 -15.27 5.48
N LEU A 6 -11.87 -15.74 6.72
CA LEU A 6 -12.15 -17.13 7.00
C LEU A 6 -13.37 -17.67 6.22
N ASN A 7 -14.43 -16.89 6.07
CA ASN A 7 -15.58 -17.27 5.24
C ASN A 7 -15.26 -17.34 3.73
N CYS A 8 -14.39 -16.46 3.21
CA CYS A 8 -13.87 -16.59 1.84
C CYS A 8 -13.12 -17.91 1.64
N LEU A 9 -12.34 -18.33 2.63
CA LEU A 9 -11.53 -19.56 2.62
C LEU A 9 -12.41 -20.80 2.47
N LEU A 10 -13.42 -20.91 3.34
CA LEU A 10 -14.34 -22.04 3.37
C LEU A 10 -15.10 -22.15 2.04
N LEU A 11 -15.47 -21.02 1.44
CA LEU A 11 -16.08 -21.03 0.11
C LEU A 11 -15.12 -21.45 -0.99
N GLN A 12 -13.88 -20.98 -0.97
CA GLN A 12 -12.92 -21.31 -2.02
C GLN A 12 -12.47 -22.77 -1.97
N ARG A 13 -12.37 -23.38 -0.79
CA ARG A 13 -12.04 -24.81 -0.65
C ARG A 13 -13.17 -25.74 -1.07
N THR A 14 -14.43 -25.28 -0.97
CA THR A 14 -15.60 -26.05 -1.37
C THR A 14 -15.95 -25.91 -2.86
N LEU A 15 -15.40 -24.90 -3.55
CA LEU A 15 -15.82 -24.51 -4.89
C LEU A 15 -14.68 -24.54 -5.92
N LYS A 16 -14.81 -25.37 -6.98
CA LYS A 16 -13.92 -25.30 -8.15
C LYS A 16 -14.36 -24.19 -9.09
N THR A 17 -13.48 -23.25 -9.42
CA THR A 17 -13.68 -22.31 -10.55
C THR A 17 -13.01 -22.89 -11.79
N SER A 18 -13.74 -23.64 -12.61
CA SER A 18 -13.26 -24.04 -13.93
C SER A 18 -13.35 -22.83 -14.87
N GLY A 19 -12.20 -22.31 -15.29
CA GLY A 19 -12.13 -21.33 -16.39
C GLY A 19 -12.56 -21.99 -17.69
N SER A 20 -13.80 -21.76 -18.12
CA SER A 20 -14.27 -22.04 -19.48
C SER A 20 -14.74 -20.76 -20.13
N ALA A 21 -13.79 -19.85 -20.38
CA ALA A 21 -14.00 -18.63 -21.15
C ALA A 21 -13.40 -18.70 -22.58
N ALA A 22 -12.89 -19.84 -23.03
CA ALA A 22 -12.06 -19.92 -24.25
C ALA A 22 -12.63 -20.72 -25.45
N LEU A 23 -13.86 -21.24 -25.43
CA LEU A 23 -14.40 -22.00 -26.58
C LEU A 23 -15.71 -21.48 -27.20
N ALA A 24 -16.27 -20.38 -26.70
CA ALA A 24 -17.46 -19.76 -27.29
C ALA A 24 -17.11 -18.83 -28.46
N ARG A 25 -16.36 -19.29 -29.46
CA ARG A 25 -16.10 -18.51 -30.69
C ARG A 25 -15.82 -19.33 -31.94
N GLN A 26 -16.48 -20.46 -32.16
CA GLN A 26 -16.51 -21.07 -33.50
C GLN A 26 -17.63 -22.09 -33.70
N ARG A 27 -18.78 -21.62 -34.21
CA ARG A 27 -19.58 -22.22 -35.31
C ARG A 27 -21.01 -21.69 -35.25
N ARG A 28 -21.29 -20.67 -36.06
CA ARG A 28 -22.64 -20.45 -36.60
C ARG A 28 -22.78 -21.33 -37.85
N ARG A 29 -23.71 -22.27 -37.86
CA ARG A 29 -24.48 -22.71 -39.04
C ARG A 29 -25.70 -23.53 -38.57
N PRO A 30 -26.91 -23.32 -39.13
CA PRO A 30 -28.11 -24.01 -38.71
C PRO A 30 -28.23 -25.39 -39.37
N SER A 31 -28.75 -26.37 -38.63
CA SER A 31 -29.10 -27.71 -39.08
C SER A 31 -30.55 -27.76 -39.59
N SER A 32 -30.76 -28.41 -40.73
CA SER A 32 -32.08 -28.72 -41.29
C SER A 32 -32.68 -30.00 -40.70
N LEU A 33 -34.00 -29.95 -40.57
CA LEU A 33 -34.99 -30.99 -40.31
C LEU A 33 -34.73 -32.37 -40.97
N ASN A 34 -34.95 -33.45 -40.19
CA ASN A 34 -35.87 -34.58 -40.46
C ASN A 34 -35.38 -35.93 -39.86
N SER A 35 -36.25 -36.56 -39.06
CA SER A 35 -36.31 -37.98 -38.70
C SER A 35 -36.88 -38.83 -39.87
N PRO A 36 -37.17 -40.17 -39.79
CA PRO A 36 -36.96 -41.20 -38.74
C PRO A 36 -36.46 -42.58 -39.29
N LYS A 37 -36.13 -43.55 -38.40
CA LYS A 37 -36.59 -44.98 -38.42
C LYS A 37 -35.75 -45.93 -37.53
N GLU A 38 -36.39 -46.42 -36.47
CA GLU A 38 -36.67 -47.84 -36.16
C GLU A 38 -35.68 -48.95 -36.61
N ASN A 39 -35.05 -49.66 -35.66
CA ASN A 39 -35.26 -51.11 -35.41
C ASN A 39 -34.27 -51.74 -34.39
N GLN A 40 -34.88 -52.52 -33.49
CA GLN A 40 -34.43 -53.81 -32.90
C GLN A 40 -33.29 -53.89 -31.83
N ALA A 41 -33.64 -54.60 -30.75
CA ALA A 41 -32.84 -55.04 -29.59
C ALA A 41 -32.23 -56.45 -29.81
N PRO A 42 -31.77 -57.22 -28.79
CA PRO A 42 -30.93 -56.95 -27.61
C PRO A 42 -29.68 -57.89 -27.57
N GLY A 43 -28.67 -57.56 -26.75
CA GLY A 43 -27.55 -58.48 -26.46
C GLY A 43 -26.84 -58.13 -25.16
N HIS A 44 -26.77 -59.10 -24.25
CA HIS A 44 -26.33 -58.99 -22.85
C HIS A 44 -24.86 -59.50 -22.70
N PRO A 45 -24.34 -59.68 -21.47
CA PRO A 45 -23.26 -58.93 -20.82
C PRO A 45 -21.85 -59.53 -20.98
N GLU A 46 -20.78 -58.77 -20.70
CA GLU A 46 -19.61 -59.34 -20.02
C GLU A 46 -18.99 -58.37 -19.02
N ARG A 47 -18.82 -58.88 -17.81
CA ARG A 47 -18.27 -58.26 -16.62
C ARG A 47 -16.86 -58.83 -16.46
N SER A 48 -15.84 -58.00 -16.37
CA SER A 48 -14.53 -58.41 -15.85
C SER A 48 -14.12 -57.49 -14.71
N VAL A 49 -13.99 -58.11 -13.55
CA VAL A 49 -13.51 -57.58 -12.27
C VAL A 49 -12.04 -57.97 -12.14
N SER A 50 -11.32 -57.23 -11.30
CA SER A 50 -9.97 -57.46 -10.74
C SER A 50 -8.89 -56.63 -11.44
N ASP A 51 -7.96 -55.96 -10.76
CA ASP A 51 -7.54 -56.10 -9.37
C ASP A 51 -6.88 -54.81 -8.87
N GLY A 52 -6.86 -54.65 -7.56
CA GLY A 52 -6.50 -53.44 -6.85
C GLY A 52 -5.02 -53.03 -6.95
N ARG A 53 -4.82 -51.72 -6.80
CA ARG A 53 -3.58 -51.19 -6.22
C ARG A 53 -3.94 -50.06 -5.25
N LEU A 54 -3.91 -50.40 -3.97
CA LEU A 54 -3.90 -49.48 -2.84
C LEU A 54 -2.63 -48.61 -2.93
N VAL A 55 -2.79 -47.32 -3.23
CA VAL A 55 -1.79 -46.28 -2.91
C VAL A 55 -2.53 -44.99 -2.55
N GLY A 56 -2.36 -44.54 -1.31
CA GLY A 56 -2.43 -43.12 -0.95
C GLY A 56 -3.81 -42.52 -0.71
N ALA A 57 -4.43 -42.85 0.43
CA ALA A 57 -5.50 -42.04 1.01
C ALA A 57 -4.92 -40.73 1.57
N LEU A 58 -4.86 -39.67 0.76
CA LEU A 58 -4.70 -38.30 1.22
C LEU A 58 -5.61 -37.37 0.42
N THR A 59 -6.60 -36.81 1.12
CA THR A 59 -7.34 -35.58 0.78
C THR A 59 -8.02 -35.54 -0.59
N ASP A 60 -9.14 -36.23 -0.74
CA ASP A 60 -10.09 -35.95 -1.83
C ASP A 60 -11.35 -35.27 -1.25
N ILE A 61 -11.20 -33.99 -0.90
CA ILE A 61 -12.38 -33.12 -0.74
C ILE A 61 -12.92 -32.94 -2.17
N SER A 62 -13.98 -33.69 -2.50
CA SER A 62 -14.68 -33.60 -3.77
C SER A 62 -15.09 -32.15 -4.03
N GLN A 63 -14.35 -31.46 -4.89
CA GLN A 63 -14.63 -30.08 -5.25
C GLN A 63 -15.98 -30.01 -5.98
N VAL A 64 -16.95 -29.35 -5.38
CA VAL A 64 -18.30 -29.19 -5.94
C VAL A 64 -18.27 -28.06 -6.95
N GLU A 65 -18.91 -28.26 -8.11
CA GLU A 65 -19.09 -27.20 -9.10
C GLU A 65 -19.89 -26.06 -8.46
N ALA A 66 -19.30 -24.86 -8.44
CA ALA A 66 -19.91 -23.71 -7.81
C ALA A 66 -21.19 -23.31 -8.53
N LYS A 67 -22.35 -23.60 -7.91
CA LYS A 67 -23.61 -23.01 -8.36
C LYS A 67 -23.52 -21.48 -8.23
N TYR A 68 -24.22 -20.78 -9.11
CA TYR A 68 -24.27 -19.30 -9.16
C TYR A 68 -24.39 -18.61 -7.77
N PRO A 69 -25.19 -19.09 -6.79
CA PRO A 69 -25.26 -18.49 -5.46
C PRO A 69 -23.93 -18.48 -4.70
N ALA A 70 -23.10 -19.51 -4.88
CA ALA A 70 -21.83 -19.63 -4.18
C ALA A 70 -20.78 -18.69 -4.78
N LEU A 71 -20.77 -18.51 -6.10
CA LEU A 71 -19.95 -17.49 -6.77
C LEU A 71 -20.37 -16.07 -6.36
N ALA A 72 -21.68 -15.80 -6.31
CA ALA A 72 -22.21 -14.51 -5.86
C ALA A 72 -21.83 -14.21 -4.40
N PHE A 73 -21.90 -15.21 -3.51
CA PHE A 73 -21.48 -15.05 -2.12
C PHE A 73 -19.97 -14.79 -1.99
N LYS A 74 -19.12 -15.49 -2.76
CA LYS A 74 -17.67 -15.21 -2.81
C LYS A 74 -17.41 -13.76 -3.23
N GLN A 75 -18.08 -13.28 -4.27
CA GLN A 75 -17.94 -11.89 -4.74
C GLN A 75 -18.35 -10.88 -3.66
N GLN A 76 -19.44 -11.14 -2.93
CA GLN A 76 -19.88 -10.27 -1.83
C GLN A 76 -18.86 -10.23 -0.69
N LEU A 77 -18.25 -11.36 -0.33
CA LEU A 77 -17.23 -11.41 0.71
C LEU A 77 -15.95 -10.66 0.29
N THR A 78 -15.51 -10.81 -0.97
CA THR A 78 -14.41 -10.02 -1.53
C THR A 78 -14.71 -8.53 -1.45
N ALA A 79 -15.89 -8.10 -1.93
CA ALA A 79 -16.28 -6.70 -1.89
C ALA A 79 -16.37 -6.16 -0.45
N LEU A 80 -16.82 -6.98 0.50
CA LEU A 80 -16.83 -6.60 1.93
C LEU A 80 -15.41 -6.44 2.47
N LEU A 81 -14.48 -7.32 2.12
CA LEU A 81 -13.08 -7.23 2.52
C LEU A 81 -12.44 -5.94 1.97
N GLU A 82 -12.60 -5.67 0.68
CA GLU A 82 -12.12 -4.45 0.04
C GLU A 82 -12.70 -3.19 0.69
N LYS A 83 -14.00 -3.20 0.99
CA LYS A 83 -14.68 -2.11 1.68
C LYS A 83 -14.11 -1.88 3.08
N VAL A 84 -13.95 -2.93 3.88
CA VAL A 84 -13.40 -2.83 5.25
C VAL A 84 -11.94 -2.35 5.20
N TYR A 85 -11.13 -2.88 4.29
CA TYR A 85 -9.76 -2.42 4.08
C TYR A 85 -9.72 -0.93 3.70
N GLY A 86 -10.57 -0.52 2.76
CA GLY A 86 -10.70 0.88 2.34
C GLY A 86 -11.07 1.83 3.47
N VAL A 87 -11.99 1.42 4.36
CA VAL A 87 -12.39 2.20 5.55
C VAL A 87 -11.22 2.34 6.52
N ILE A 88 -10.57 1.24 6.91
CA ILE A 88 -9.41 1.27 7.83
C ILE A 88 -8.31 2.18 7.28
N ARG A 89 -7.99 2.03 5.99
CA ARG A 89 -7.00 2.87 5.30
C ARG A 89 -7.39 4.34 5.31
N HIS A 90 -8.64 4.66 4.99
CA HIS A 90 -9.13 6.02 4.96
C HIS A 90 -9.04 6.67 6.35
N ASP A 91 -9.46 5.97 7.39
CA ASP A 91 -9.46 6.49 8.76
C ASP A 91 -8.04 6.76 9.26
N LEU A 92 -7.11 5.84 8.99
CA LEU A 92 -5.69 6.03 9.30
C LEU A 92 -5.09 7.22 8.53
N LYS A 93 -5.33 7.33 7.21
CA LYS A 93 -4.88 8.48 6.41
C LYS A 93 -5.44 9.80 6.95
N LYS A 94 -6.72 9.81 7.36
CA LYS A 94 -7.39 10.99 7.90
C LYS A 94 -6.78 11.44 9.22
N GLU A 95 -6.50 10.52 10.14
CA GLU A 95 -5.83 10.85 11.41
C GLU A 95 -4.44 11.45 11.16
N LEU A 96 -3.66 10.82 10.28
CA LEU A 96 -2.31 11.28 9.93
C LEU A 96 -2.30 12.65 9.22
N SER A 97 -3.25 12.89 8.31
CA SER A 97 -3.38 14.14 7.55
C SER A 97 -3.37 15.37 8.46
N SER A 98 -4.06 15.29 9.60
CA SER A 98 -4.14 16.39 10.58
C SER A 98 -2.79 16.77 11.21
N LEU A 99 -1.85 15.82 11.29
CA LEU A 99 -0.53 16.01 11.89
C LEU A 99 0.55 16.29 10.83
N LEU A 100 0.43 15.70 9.64
CA LEU A 100 1.44 15.85 8.57
C LEU A 100 1.61 17.31 8.14
N GLY A 101 0.52 18.10 8.13
CA GLY A 101 0.58 19.54 7.87
C GLY A 101 1.41 20.34 8.90
N LEU A 102 1.57 19.81 10.12
CA LEU A 102 2.38 20.39 11.19
C LEU A 102 3.84 19.89 11.18
N CYS A 103 4.09 18.74 10.56
CA CYS A 103 5.40 18.09 10.52
C CYS A 103 6.34 18.65 9.45
N ILE A 104 5.82 19.46 8.54
CA ILE A 104 6.53 19.96 7.36
C ILE A 104 7.20 21.32 7.59
N GLN A 105 6.88 22.00 8.68
CA GLN A 105 7.53 23.26 9.06
C GLN A 105 8.16 23.12 10.45
N ALA A 106 9.45 23.41 10.55
CA ALA A 106 10.16 23.47 11.82
C ALA A 106 9.48 24.50 12.74
N PRO A 107 9.09 24.11 13.97
CA PRO A 107 8.58 25.03 14.99
C PRO A 107 9.58 26.15 15.25
N ARG A 108 9.23 27.37 14.82
CA ARG A 108 10.04 28.56 15.08
C ARG A 108 9.79 28.98 16.52
N THR A 109 10.61 28.50 17.44
CA THR A 109 10.72 29.15 18.75
C THR A 109 11.30 30.54 18.50
N PHE A 110 10.48 31.59 18.58
CA PHE A 110 10.95 32.97 18.64
C PHE A 110 11.69 33.16 19.96
N ILE A 111 12.94 32.68 20.03
CA ILE A 111 13.84 33.04 21.11
C ILE A 111 14.33 34.44 20.77
N VAL A 112 13.63 35.44 21.31
CA VAL A 112 14.27 36.72 21.63
C VAL A 112 15.43 36.36 22.56
N SER A 113 16.64 36.31 22.02
CA SER A 113 17.82 35.94 22.79
C SER A 113 18.26 37.14 23.64
N PRO A 114 18.38 37.00 24.96
CA PRO A 114 19.47 37.62 25.69
C PRO A 114 20.51 36.53 25.91
N ARG A 115 21.50 36.50 25.01
CA ARG A 115 22.90 36.16 25.28
C ARG A 115 23.13 35.05 26.33
N GLY A 116 23.34 33.83 25.84
CA GLY A 116 24.14 32.80 26.51
C GLY A 116 23.35 31.71 27.23
N THR A 117 23.10 30.60 26.54
CA THR A 117 22.83 29.30 27.18
C THR A 117 23.45 28.21 26.31
N GLY A 118 24.24 27.34 26.93
CA GLY A 118 24.99 26.26 26.28
C GLY A 118 24.11 25.14 25.67
N PRO A 119 24.72 24.02 25.26
CA PRO A 119 24.11 23.02 24.37
C PRO A 119 22.91 22.24 24.93
N GLN A 120 22.46 22.52 26.17
CA GLN A 120 21.26 21.89 26.76
C GLN A 120 19.94 22.58 26.39
N GLY A 121 19.95 23.84 25.93
CA GLY A 121 18.73 24.55 25.54
C GLY A 121 18.17 24.12 24.16
N THR A 122 19.05 23.60 23.30
CA THR A 122 18.71 23.09 21.97
C THR A 122 17.95 21.77 22.04
N ASP A 123 18.33 20.84 22.93
CA ASP A 123 17.68 19.54 23.05
C ASP A 123 16.22 19.65 23.48
N MET A 124 15.87 20.53 24.43
CA MET A 124 14.47 20.68 24.85
C MET A 124 13.57 21.32 23.78
N ALA A 125 14.10 22.29 23.02
CA ALA A 125 13.39 22.91 21.91
C ALA A 125 13.20 21.91 20.74
N GLN A 126 14.19 21.06 20.50
CA GLN A 126 14.15 20.02 19.48
C GLN A 126 13.22 18.86 19.90
N GLN A 127 13.16 18.52 21.20
CA GLN A 127 12.22 17.55 21.76
C GLN A 127 10.76 18.01 21.62
N ALA A 128 10.47 19.29 21.92
CA ALA A 128 9.15 19.87 21.72
C ALA A 128 8.77 19.96 20.24
N SER A 129 9.76 20.18 19.38
CA SER A 129 9.60 20.20 17.93
C SER A 129 9.22 18.83 17.35
N MET A 130 9.73 17.75 17.92
CA MET A 130 9.46 16.36 17.49
C MET A 130 8.11 15.80 17.96
N ALA A 131 7.33 16.53 18.75
CA ALA A 131 6.08 16.03 19.32
C ALA A 131 5.06 15.55 18.26
N HIS A 132 4.99 16.24 17.10
CA HIS A 132 4.09 15.86 16.01
C HIS A 132 4.53 14.56 15.33
N TRP A 133 5.83 14.40 15.07
CA TRP A 133 6.39 13.16 14.54
C TRP A 133 6.17 11.99 15.50
N GLN A 134 6.43 12.18 16.79
CA GLN A 134 6.18 11.15 17.81
C GLN A 134 4.68 10.76 17.90
N SER A 135 3.78 11.73 17.69
CA SER A 135 2.35 11.45 17.62
C SER A 135 1.97 10.60 16.40
N ILE A 136 2.60 10.85 15.24
CA ILE A 136 2.45 10.01 14.04
C ILE A 136 2.93 8.58 14.33
N ILE A 137 4.13 8.41 14.88
CA ILE A 137 4.68 7.08 15.25
C ILE A 137 3.73 6.34 16.21
N LYS A 138 3.17 7.04 17.19
CA LYS A 138 2.19 6.48 18.12
C LYS A 138 0.92 6.01 17.43
N ILE A 139 0.37 6.79 16.48
CA ILE A 139 -0.81 6.39 15.70
C ILE A 139 -0.50 5.12 14.90
N LEU A 140 0.60 5.11 14.15
CA LEU A 140 1.04 3.96 13.36
C LEU A 140 1.20 2.69 14.22
N THR A 141 1.84 2.83 15.39
CA THR A 141 2.05 1.73 16.35
C THR A 141 0.74 1.22 16.94
N ASN A 142 -0.18 2.12 17.31
CA ASN A 142 -1.49 1.73 17.82
C ASN A 142 -2.31 0.98 16.76
N SER A 143 -2.33 1.48 15.52
CA SER A 143 -3.00 0.81 14.42
C SER A 143 -2.43 -0.59 14.17
N LEU A 144 -1.10 -0.74 14.17
CA LEU A 144 -0.44 -2.05 14.06
C LEU A 144 -0.91 -3.00 15.16
N ASN A 145 -0.89 -2.56 16.41
CA ASN A 145 -1.27 -3.37 17.56
C ASN A 145 -2.74 -3.80 17.50
N VAL A 146 -3.63 -2.91 17.08
CA VAL A 146 -5.06 -3.22 16.86
C VAL A 146 -5.21 -4.27 15.76
N LEU A 147 -4.53 -4.11 14.62
CA LEU A 147 -4.60 -5.06 13.51
C LEU A 147 -4.08 -6.46 13.91
N LYS A 148 -2.94 -6.51 14.63
CA LYS A 148 -2.38 -7.75 15.18
C LYS A 148 -3.33 -8.42 16.16
N SER A 149 -3.90 -7.67 17.10
CA SER A 149 -4.83 -8.19 18.11
C SER A 149 -6.13 -8.71 17.49
N ASN A 150 -6.49 -8.23 16.30
CA ASN A 150 -7.63 -8.70 15.53
C ASN A 150 -7.27 -9.80 14.52
N TYR A 151 -6.07 -10.39 14.62
CA TYR A 151 -5.56 -11.48 13.78
C TYR A 151 -5.51 -11.17 12.28
N VAL A 152 -5.36 -9.89 11.91
CA VAL A 152 -5.27 -9.50 10.51
C VAL A 152 -4.02 -10.14 9.89
N PRO A 153 -4.15 -10.81 8.73
CA PRO A 153 -3.01 -11.42 8.06
C PRO A 153 -1.87 -10.42 7.83
N PRO A 154 -0.61 -10.78 8.14
CA PRO A 154 0.55 -9.89 8.03
C PRO A 154 0.71 -9.24 6.65
N PHE A 155 0.43 -9.99 5.57
CA PHE A 155 0.40 -9.44 4.21
C PHE A 155 -0.54 -8.23 4.05
N LEU A 156 -1.75 -8.29 4.61
CA LEU A 156 -2.69 -7.16 4.53
C LEU A 156 -2.21 -5.96 5.35
N ILE A 157 -1.57 -6.21 6.50
CA ILE A 157 -0.96 -5.17 7.32
C ILE A 157 0.18 -4.50 6.55
N CYS A 158 1.05 -5.29 5.92
CA CYS A 158 2.15 -4.80 5.08
C CYS A 158 1.64 -3.94 3.92
N LYS A 159 0.62 -4.41 3.19
CA LYS A 159 -0.01 -3.64 2.11
C LYS A 159 -0.64 -2.33 2.60
N LEU A 160 -1.27 -2.35 3.78
CA LEU A 160 -1.83 -1.16 4.40
C LEU A 160 -0.73 -0.11 4.69
N PHE A 161 0.33 -0.51 5.38
CA PHE A 161 1.41 0.43 5.72
C PHE A 161 2.17 0.92 4.49
N THR A 162 2.34 0.10 3.46
CA THR A 162 2.90 0.55 2.18
C THR A 162 2.07 1.71 1.61
N GLN A 163 0.73 1.58 1.55
CA GLN A 163 -0.14 2.66 1.07
C GLN A 163 -0.18 3.88 1.98
N VAL A 164 -0.05 3.68 3.30
CA VAL A 164 0.03 4.78 4.28
C VAL A 164 1.33 5.56 4.11
N PHE A 165 2.46 4.89 3.92
CA PHE A 165 3.76 5.56 3.68
C PHE A 165 3.78 6.27 2.33
N SER A 166 3.18 5.68 1.29
CA SER A 166 2.98 6.37 0.01
C SER A 166 2.15 7.64 0.17
N PHE A 167 1.07 7.59 0.97
CA PHE A 167 0.30 8.78 1.31
C PHE A 167 1.09 9.83 2.11
N ILE A 168 1.89 9.41 3.10
CA ILE A 168 2.78 10.32 3.86
C ILE A 168 3.75 11.02 2.90
N ASN A 169 4.35 10.26 1.97
CA ASN A 169 5.22 10.81 0.93
C ASN A 169 4.51 11.89 0.11
N VAL A 170 3.31 11.58 -0.41
CA VAL A 170 2.49 12.53 -1.19
C VAL A 170 2.19 13.80 -0.40
N GLN A 171 1.70 13.66 0.84
CA GLN A 171 1.31 14.80 1.67
C GLN A 171 2.48 15.73 1.99
N LEU A 172 3.60 15.17 2.46
CA LEU A 172 4.77 15.96 2.84
C LEU A 172 5.43 16.59 1.61
N PHE A 173 5.60 15.82 0.54
CA PHE A 173 6.25 16.30 -0.68
C PHE A 173 5.43 17.40 -1.36
N ASN A 174 4.11 17.22 -1.50
CA ASN A 174 3.23 18.25 -2.06
C ASN A 174 3.23 19.51 -1.19
N SER A 175 3.20 19.35 0.13
CA SER A 175 3.26 20.48 1.08
C SER A 175 4.58 21.25 1.02
N LEU A 176 5.69 20.58 0.70
CA LEU A 176 7.00 21.18 0.45
C LEU A 176 7.00 21.97 -0.86
N LEU A 177 6.47 21.38 -1.94
CA LEU A 177 6.44 22.01 -3.26
C LEU A 177 5.48 23.21 -3.36
N LEU A 178 4.52 23.33 -2.45
CA LEU A 178 3.55 24.41 -2.44
C LEU A 178 3.96 25.61 -1.58
N ARG A 179 4.98 25.49 -0.72
CA ARG A 179 5.32 26.50 0.29
C ARG A 179 6.81 26.82 0.32
N ARG A 180 7.15 28.07 0.01
CA ARG A 180 8.53 28.55 -0.08
C ARG A 180 9.26 28.46 1.26
N GLU A 181 8.57 28.76 2.35
CA GLU A 181 9.08 28.73 3.71
C GLU A 181 9.48 27.33 4.21
N CYS A 182 9.12 26.27 3.47
CA CYS A 182 9.51 24.89 3.77
C CYS A 182 10.77 24.45 3.02
N CYS A 183 11.24 25.24 2.06
CA CYS A 183 12.43 24.95 1.27
C CYS A 183 13.64 25.68 1.87
N SER A 184 14.08 25.27 3.06
CA SER A 184 15.31 25.79 3.70
C SER A 184 16.15 24.66 4.28
N PHE A 185 17.41 24.96 4.59
CA PHE A 185 18.31 23.99 5.23
C PHE A 185 17.77 23.54 6.59
N SER A 186 17.41 24.50 7.46
CA SER A 186 16.89 24.20 8.80
C SER A 186 15.61 23.37 8.76
N ASN A 187 14.72 23.65 7.79
CA ASN A 187 13.51 22.85 7.61
C ASN A 187 13.82 21.46 7.07
N GLY A 188 14.80 21.35 6.16
CA GLY A 188 15.32 20.07 5.69
C GLY A 188 15.84 19.21 6.84
N GLU A 189 16.65 19.75 7.75
CA GLU A 189 17.13 19.02 8.94
C GLU A 189 15.99 18.53 9.83
N TYR A 190 14.99 19.38 10.08
CA TYR A 190 13.83 19.01 10.89
C TYR A 190 13.02 17.86 10.27
N VAL A 191 12.70 17.97 8.98
CA VAL A 191 11.96 16.91 8.28
C VAL A 191 12.82 15.64 8.20
N LYS A 192 14.14 15.76 8.00
CA LYS A 192 15.06 14.61 8.02
C LYS A 192 14.98 13.86 9.35
N ALA A 193 15.06 14.56 10.49
CA ALA A 193 14.94 13.92 11.80
C ALA A 193 13.60 13.17 11.97
N GLY A 194 12.51 13.75 11.47
CA GLY A 194 11.20 13.07 11.43
C GLY A 194 11.16 11.82 10.55
N LEU A 195 11.80 11.88 9.38
CA LEU A 195 11.94 10.73 8.47
C LEU A 195 12.83 9.63 9.08
N ASP A 196 13.89 10.00 9.81
CA ASP A 196 14.76 9.05 10.51
C ASP A 196 13.97 8.27 11.60
N GLU A 197 13.02 8.91 12.30
CA GLU A 197 12.11 8.22 13.24
C GLU A 197 11.16 7.24 12.53
N LEU A 198 10.64 7.60 11.35
CA LEU A 198 9.83 6.70 10.52
C LEU A 198 10.65 5.52 9.99
N GLU A 199 11.91 5.76 9.60
CA GLU A 199 12.85 4.71 9.23
C GLU A 199 13.10 3.75 10.40
N HIS A 200 13.35 4.29 11.59
CA HIS A 200 13.56 3.49 12.78
C HIS A 200 12.33 2.65 13.12
N TRP A 201 11.12 3.24 13.01
CA TRP A 201 9.87 2.51 13.21
C TRP A 201 9.71 1.34 12.22
N CYS A 202 10.01 1.57 10.93
CA CYS A 202 10.03 0.51 9.91
C CYS A 202 11.02 -0.61 10.23
N HIS A 203 12.21 -0.30 10.73
CA HIS A 203 13.21 -1.30 11.14
C HIS A 203 12.82 -2.06 12.41
N TRP A 204 12.08 -1.40 13.32
CA TRP A 204 11.57 -2.04 14.52
C TRP A 204 10.47 -3.07 14.22
N LEU A 205 9.68 -2.84 13.17
CA LEU A 205 8.78 -3.85 12.62
C LEU A 205 9.59 -5.03 12.05
N THR A 206 9.08 -6.25 12.22
CA THR A 206 9.63 -7.39 11.45
C THR A 206 9.40 -7.14 9.95
N GLU A 207 10.30 -7.66 9.12
CA GLU A 207 10.25 -7.53 7.65
C GLU A 207 8.88 -7.93 7.08
N GLU A 208 8.22 -8.90 7.73
CA GLU A 208 6.87 -9.37 7.44
C GLU A 208 5.79 -8.27 7.44
N TYR A 209 5.91 -7.27 8.33
CA TYR A 209 4.94 -6.17 8.43
C TYR A 209 5.41 -4.90 7.74
N ALA A 210 6.72 -4.62 7.75
CA ALA A 210 7.27 -3.41 7.13
C ALA A 210 7.21 -3.47 5.59
N GLY A 211 7.59 -4.61 5.01
CA GLY A 211 7.75 -4.77 3.56
C GLY A 211 8.53 -3.60 2.93
N SER A 212 8.02 -3.06 1.83
CA SER A 212 8.62 -1.93 1.11
C SER A 212 8.12 -0.55 1.58
N SER A 213 7.54 -0.44 2.78
CA SER A 213 6.92 0.82 3.24
C SER A 213 7.91 1.98 3.28
N TRP A 214 9.18 1.73 3.65
CA TRP A 214 10.21 2.78 3.67
C TRP A 214 10.56 3.34 2.29
N ASP A 215 10.49 2.51 1.25
CA ASP A 215 10.82 2.90 -0.13
C ASP A 215 9.79 3.86 -0.72
N GLU A 216 8.55 3.84 -0.20
CA GLU A 216 7.47 4.73 -0.63
C GLU A 216 7.77 6.22 -0.32
N LEU A 217 8.63 6.50 0.67
CA LEU A 217 9.04 7.86 1.07
C LEU A 217 10.10 8.48 0.15
N LYS A 218 10.41 7.87 -1.00
CA LYS A 218 11.51 8.27 -1.89
C LYS A 218 11.48 9.75 -2.32
N HIS A 219 10.32 10.33 -2.61
CA HIS A 219 10.26 11.70 -3.14
C HIS A 219 10.57 12.74 -2.06
N ILE A 220 9.92 12.63 -0.89
CA ILE A 220 10.21 13.52 0.24
C ILE A 220 11.65 13.34 0.74
N ARG A 221 12.15 12.09 0.80
CA ARG A 221 13.53 11.80 1.19
C ARG A 221 14.54 12.48 0.25
N GLN A 222 14.38 12.33 -1.06
CA GLN A 222 15.28 12.97 -2.03
C GLN A 222 15.19 14.50 -2.01
N ALA A 223 13.98 15.05 -1.87
CA ALA A 223 13.79 16.49 -1.72
C ALA A 223 14.52 17.03 -0.48
N VAL A 224 14.38 16.36 0.66
CA VAL A 224 15.06 16.71 1.91
C VAL A 224 16.58 16.57 1.76
N THR A 225 17.08 15.48 1.16
CA THR A 225 18.50 15.31 0.83
C THR A 225 19.05 16.47 0.01
N LEU A 226 18.31 16.96 -0.99
CA LEU A 226 18.70 18.13 -1.78
C LEU A 226 18.73 19.42 -0.95
N LEU A 227 17.76 19.62 -0.06
CA LEU A 227 17.69 20.79 0.83
C LEU A 227 18.88 20.84 1.80
N ILE A 228 19.31 19.70 2.34
CA ILE A 228 20.41 19.62 3.32
C ILE A 228 21.80 19.44 2.69
N LEU A 229 21.89 19.28 1.37
CA LEU A 229 23.17 19.09 0.69
C LEU A 229 24.06 20.35 0.77
N GLU A 230 25.16 20.30 1.53
CA GLU A 230 26.01 21.47 1.81
C GLU A 230 26.69 22.05 0.54
N GLU A 231 27.18 21.18 -0.35
CA GLU A 231 27.91 21.57 -1.56
C GLU A 231 27.03 21.61 -2.81
N LYS A 232 25.72 21.89 -2.68
CA LYS A 232 24.80 21.88 -3.83
C LYS A 232 25.16 22.87 -4.94
N HIS A 233 25.95 23.90 -4.64
CA HIS A 233 26.49 24.86 -5.60
C HIS A 233 27.62 24.30 -6.49
N ASN A 234 28.28 23.22 -6.06
CA ASN A 234 29.37 22.58 -6.81
C ASN A 234 28.91 21.33 -7.57
N LYS A 235 27.62 20.95 -7.47
CA LYS A 235 27.09 19.76 -8.14
C LYS A 235 26.59 20.11 -9.52
N SER A 236 26.92 19.28 -10.50
CA SER A 236 26.35 19.36 -11.84
C SER A 236 24.88 18.92 -11.85
N LEU A 237 24.15 19.30 -12.90
CA LEU A 237 22.78 18.84 -13.09
C LEU A 237 22.67 17.31 -13.10
N LYS A 238 23.67 16.63 -13.68
CA LYS A 238 23.69 15.16 -13.78
C LYS A 238 23.86 14.51 -12.42
N GLU A 239 24.78 15.00 -11.59
CA GLU A 239 24.93 14.48 -10.22
C GLU A 239 23.63 14.69 -9.43
N ILE A 240 23.00 15.86 -9.54
CA ILE A 240 21.73 16.14 -8.87
C ILE A 240 20.64 15.15 -9.32
N THR A 241 20.50 14.88 -10.61
CA THR A 241 19.45 13.99 -11.13
C THR A 241 19.74 12.52 -10.89
N ASP A 242 20.97 12.08 -11.11
CA ASP A 242 21.30 10.66 -11.20
C ASP A 242 21.70 10.10 -9.84
N ASP A 243 22.45 10.87 -9.04
CA ASP A 243 23.04 10.38 -7.79
C ASP A 243 22.18 10.76 -6.56
N PHE A 244 21.60 11.97 -6.54
CA PHE A 244 20.87 12.47 -5.36
C PHE A 244 19.36 12.34 -5.49
N CYS A 245 18.79 12.66 -6.65
CA CYS A 245 17.34 12.81 -6.82
C CYS A 245 16.74 12.06 -8.03
N PRO A 246 17.01 10.75 -8.21
CA PRO A 246 16.54 10.00 -9.39
C PRO A 246 15.03 9.79 -9.48
N ALA A 247 14.29 9.98 -8.38
CA ALA A 247 12.83 9.90 -8.37
C ALA A 247 12.15 11.25 -8.66
N LEU A 248 12.88 12.37 -8.66
CA LEU A 248 12.30 13.69 -8.86
C LEU A 248 12.29 14.09 -10.33
N SER A 249 11.14 14.57 -10.81
CA SER A 249 11.04 15.10 -12.18
C SER A 249 11.81 16.42 -12.32
N MET A 250 12.17 16.78 -13.56
CA MET A 250 12.86 18.04 -13.84
C MET A 250 12.07 19.27 -13.33
N GLN A 251 10.73 19.19 -13.38
CA GLN A 251 9.84 20.23 -12.88
C GLN A 251 9.86 20.34 -11.35
N GLN A 252 9.87 19.20 -10.65
CA GLN A 252 9.97 19.16 -9.19
C GLN A 252 11.32 19.70 -8.73
N LEU A 253 12.42 19.28 -9.36
CA LEU A 253 13.77 19.79 -9.09
C LEU A 253 13.86 21.30 -9.31
N TYR A 254 13.38 21.80 -10.45
CA TYR A 254 13.35 23.24 -10.74
C TYR A 254 12.58 24.01 -9.67
N ARG A 255 11.43 23.49 -9.22
CA ARG A 255 10.59 24.12 -8.22
C ARG A 255 11.26 24.16 -6.84
N ILE A 256 11.85 23.05 -6.37
CA ILE A 256 12.62 23.02 -5.11
C ILE A 256 13.79 24.01 -5.20
N SER A 257 14.54 23.96 -6.29
CA SER A 257 15.73 24.82 -6.51
C SER A 257 15.41 26.31 -6.47
N THR A 258 14.29 26.71 -7.06
CA THR A 258 13.87 28.12 -7.12
C THR A 258 13.20 28.61 -5.83
N MET A 259 12.59 27.71 -5.06
CA MET A 259 12.00 28.05 -3.77
C MET A 259 13.02 28.06 -2.63
N TYR A 260 14.15 27.36 -2.79
CA TYR A 260 15.19 27.27 -1.77
C TYR A 260 15.62 28.64 -1.25
N CYS A 261 15.57 28.80 0.07
CA CYS A 261 16.14 29.94 0.78
C CYS A 261 16.98 29.41 1.93
N ASP A 262 18.28 29.70 1.91
CA ASP A 262 19.13 29.35 3.04
C ASP A 262 18.86 30.27 4.23
N ASP A 263 18.84 29.68 5.43
CA ASP A 263 18.45 30.36 6.67
C ASP A 263 19.44 30.19 7.82
N LYS A 264 20.52 29.40 7.65
CA LYS A 264 21.42 29.03 8.76
C LYS A 264 22.91 29.25 8.47
N PHE A 265 23.40 28.90 7.27
CA PHE A 265 24.84 28.75 7.02
C PHE A 265 25.41 29.65 5.91
N GLY A 266 24.59 30.49 5.29
CA GLY A 266 24.95 31.17 4.05
C GLY A 266 25.20 30.20 2.87
N THR A 267 24.67 28.97 2.93
CA THR A 267 24.88 27.96 1.89
C THR A 267 24.31 28.45 0.57
N LEU A 268 25.16 28.44 -0.46
CA LEU A 268 24.73 28.79 -1.81
C LEU A 268 23.73 27.73 -2.30
N GLY A 269 22.62 28.21 -2.85
CA GLY A 269 21.64 27.36 -3.53
C GLY A 269 22.20 26.75 -4.81
N ILE A 270 21.33 26.08 -5.57
CA ILE A 270 21.72 25.53 -6.87
C ILE A 270 22.07 26.70 -7.82
N PRO A 271 23.19 26.62 -8.57
CA PRO A 271 23.64 27.69 -9.45
C PRO A 271 22.60 28.07 -10.52
N SER A 272 22.56 29.35 -10.89
CA SER A 272 21.53 29.87 -11.81
C SER A 272 21.59 29.27 -13.21
N ASP A 273 22.78 28.91 -13.68
CA ASP A 273 23.01 28.22 -14.96
C ASP A 273 22.43 26.79 -14.93
N ILE A 274 22.55 26.08 -13.80
CA ILE A 274 21.94 24.77 -13.61
C ILE A 274 20.42 24.87 -13.56
N VAL A 275 19.87 25.86 -12.83
CA VAL A 275 18.43 26.13 -12.80
C VAL A 275 17.90 26.50 -14.20
N ALA A 276 18.67 27.27 -14.98
CA ALA A 276 18.33 27.58 -16.37
C ALA A 276 18.35 26.33 -17.26
N SER A 277 19.31 25.42 -17.04
CA SER A 277 19.38 24.13 -17.73
C SER A 277 18.18 23.23 -17.40
N MET A 278 17.73 23.19 -16.14
CA MET A 278 16.50 22.50 -15.75
C MET A 278 15.29 23.07 -16.51
N ARG A 279 15.15 24.40 -16.54
CA ARG A 279 14.06 25.07 -17.29
C ARG A 279 14.12 24.76 -18.79
N ALA A 280 15.30 24.78 -19.39
CA ALA A 280 15.48 24.47 -20.81
C ALA A 280 15.08 23.02 -21.13
N LYS A 281 15.46 22.05 -20.29
CA LYS A 281 15.06 20.63 -20.46
C LYS A 281 13.54 20.42 -20.32
N MET A 282 12.88 21.16 -19.43
CA MET A 282 11.41 21.12 -19.29
C MET A 282 10.70 21.60 -20.56
N ILE A 283 11.19 22.68 -21.19
CA ILE A 283 10.60 23.25 -22.41
C ILE A 283 10.95 22.38 -23.64
N GLY A 284 12.19 21.88 -23.73
CA GLY A 284 12.68 21.11 -24.87
C GLY A 284 12.12 19.68 -24.98
N GLY A 285 11.58 19.12 -23.89
CA GLY A 285 10.92 17.80 -23.90
C GLY A 285 9.46 17.80 -24.35
N SER A 286 8.86 18.97 -24.61
CA SER A 286 7.41 19.15 -24.81
C SER A 286 6.96 19.21 -26.29
N SER A 287 7.71 18.62 -27.22
CA SER A 287 7.43 18.69 -28.67
C SER A 287 6.26 17.83 -29.17
N SER A 288 5.25 17.54 -28.32
CA SER A 288 4.00 16.89 -28.72
C SER A 288 2.78 17.59 -28.08
N PRO A 289 1.71 17.95 -28.84
CA PRO A 289 0.64 18.85 -28.36
C PRO A 289 -0.36 18.25 -27.36
N SER A 290 -0.18 16.99 -26.94
CA SER A 290 -1.09 16.28 -26.01
C SER A 290 -0.64 16.30 -24.54
N VAL A 291 0.45 17.00 -24.22
CA VAL A 291 1.16 16.92 -22.92
C VAL A 291 0.87 18.13 -22.00
N GLN A 292 -0.06 19.01 -22.37
CA GLN A 292 -0.36 20.22 -21.59
C GLN A 292 -0.88 19.91 -20.17
N ASP A 293 -1.47 18.73 -19.96
CA ASP A 293 -1.92 18.24 -18.65
C ASP A 293 -0.77 17.70 -17.78
N ASP A 294 0.25 17.06 -18.37
CA ASP A 294 1.43 16.55 -17.65
C ASP A 294 2.43 17.67 -17.26
N ILE A 295 2.48 18.76 -18.02
CA ILE A 295 3.32 19.94 -17.74
C ILE A 295 2.87 20.65 -16.44
N ASN A 296 1.67 20.38 -15.94
CA ASN A 296 1.16 21.01 -14.73
C ASN A 296 1.19 20.10 -13.49
N SER A 297 1.37 18.80 -13.63
CA SER A 297 1.36 17.89 -12.48
C SER A 297 2.76 17.69 -11.89
N PHE A 298 3.28 18.73 -11.23
CA PHE A 298 4.47 18.59 -10.38
C PHE A 298 4.15 17.95 -9.02
N LEU A 299 2.86 17.84 -8.68
CA LEU A 299 2.36 17.21 -7.47
C LEU A 299 2.22 15.71 -7.67
N LEU A 300 2.34 14.97 -6.58
CA LEU A 300 2.07 13.54 -6.56
C LEU A 300 0.58 13.29 -6.29
N ASP A 301 0.02 12.27 -6.95
CA ASP A 301 -1.33 11.79 -6.70
C ASP A 301 -1.34 10.69 -5.66
N ASP A 302 -2.41 10.63 -4.85
CA ASP A 302 -2.63 9.52 -3.91
C ASP A 302 -3.34 8.36 -4.63
N ASP A 303 -2.79 7.15 -4.51
CA ASP A 303 -3.41 5.95 -5.08
C ASP A 303 -4.43 5.35 -4.11
N PHE A 304 -5.68 5.28 -4.57
CA PHE A 304 -6.80 4.68 -3.83
C PHE A 304 -7.09 3.24 -4.24
N SER A 305 -6.32 2.65 -5.16
CA SER A 305 -6.49 1.28 -5.62
C SER A 305 -6.36 0.27 -4.46
N ILE A 306 -6.98 -0.90 -4.59
CA ILE A 306 -6.77 -2.00 -3.66
C ILE A 306 -5.48 -2.73 -4.06
N PRO A 307 -4.49 -2.87 -3.17
CA PRO A 307 -3.14 -3.33 -3.54
C PRO A 307 -2.98 -4.87 -3.51
N PHE A 308 -4.09 -5.61 -3.59
CA PHE A 308 -4.13 -7.06 -3.56
C PHE A 308 -5.30 -7.59 -4.40
N SER A 309 -5.13 -8.78 -4.94
CA SER A 309 -6.16 -9.52 -5.66
C SER A 309 -6.77 -10.63 -4.81
N VAL A 310 -7.87 -11.20 -5.30
CA VAL A 310 -8.50 -12.39 -4.70
C VAL A 310 -7.53 -13.59 -4.69
N ASP A 311 -6.63 -13.68 -5.67
CA ASP A 311 -5.64 -14.76 -5.77
C ASP A 311 -4.52 -14.60 -4.75
N ASP A 312 -4.17 -13.36 -4.37
CA ASP A 312 -3.21 -13.10 -3.30
C ASP A 312 -3.77 -13.49 -1.94
N ILE A 313 -5.05 -13.18 -1.72
CA ILE A 313 -5.80 -13.62 -0.54
C ILE A 313 -5.82 -15.14 -0.44
N ALA A 314 -6.14 -15.84 -1.54
CA ALA A 314 -6.21 -17.29 -1.57
C ALA A 314 -4.87 -17.97 -1.18
N ARG A 315 -3.75 -17.38 -1.59
CA ARG A 315 -2.41 -17.90 -1.29
C ARG A 315 -2.03 -17.80 0.19
N LEU A 316 -2.55 -16.81 0.92
CA LEU A 316 -2.29 -16.62 2.36
C LEU A 316 -3.02 -17.63 3.25
N MET A 317 -3.96 -18.38 2.67
CA MET A 317 -5.00 -19.11 3.39
C MET A 317 -4.81 -20.63 3.37
N VAL A 318 -3.65 -21.10 2.88
CA VAL A 318 -3.34 -22.53 2.82
C VAL A 318 -3.14 -23.14 4.22
N HIS A 319 -2.89 -22.32 5.27
CA HIS A 319 -2.52 -22.78 6.61
C HIS A 319 -3.65 -22.97 7.64
N VAL A 320 -4.93 -22.72 7.32
CA VAL A 320 -6.02 -22.96 8.29
C VAL A 320 -6.47 -24.41 8.18
N ASP A 321 -6.20 -25.26 9.17
CA ASP A 321 -6.85 -26.57 9.26
C ASP A 321 -8.27 -26.39 9.83
N ILE A 322 -9.27 -26.99 9.18
CA ILE A 322 -10.67 -26.87 9.59
C ILE A 322 -10.90 -27.69 10.88
N ALA A 323 -10.06 -28.69 11.14
CA ALA A 323 -10.09 -29.51 12.34
C ALA A 323 -9.69 -28.75 13.63
N ASP A 324 -8.96 -27.64 13.50
CA ASP A 324 -8.45 -26.85 14.64
C ASP A 324 -9.37 -25.67 15.03
N MET A 325 -10.57 -25.58 14.44
CA MET A 325 -11.52 -24.50 14.72
C MET A 325 -12.51 -24.89 15.83
N ASP A 326 -12.18 -24.55 17.07
CA ASP A 326 -13.14 -24.62 18.17
C ASP A 326 -14.26 -23.59 17.99
N LEU A 327 -15.52 -24.02 18.16
CA LEU A 327 -16.65 -23.10 18.14
C LEU A 327 -16.54 -22.11 19.31
N PRO A 328 -16.78 -20.81 19.08
CA PRO A 328 -16.85 -19.82 20.16
C PRO A 328 -17.79 -20.28 21.28
N PRO A 329 -17.44 -20.09 22.57
CA PRO A 329 -18.22 -20.59 23.71
C PRO A 329 -19.69 -20.15 23.68
N LEU A 330 -19.96 -18.95 23.14
CA LEU A 330 -21.30 -18.36 22.98
C LEU A 330 -22.25 -19.15 22.06
N ILE A 331 -21.74 -20.06 21.23
CA ILE A 331 -22.55 -20.89 20.33
C ILE A 331 -22.73 -22.31 20.91
N GLN A 332 -21.88 -22.73 21.85
CA GLN A 332 -21.96 -24.06 22.47
C GLN A 332 -23.12 -24.19 23.48
N GLU A 333 -23.62 -23.08 24.04
CA GLU A 333 -24.72 -23.11 25.04
C GLU A 333 -26.11 -23.41 24.47
N LYS A 334 -26.32 -23.46 23.15
CA LYS A 334 -27.66 -23.69 22.56
C LYS A 334 -27.94 -25.11 22.07
N SER A 335 -26.99 -26.04 22.15
CA SER A 335 -27.19 -27.43 21.70
C SER A 335 -27.45 -28.42 22.83
N GLY A 336 -28.18 -28.01 23.87
CA GLY A 336 -28.39 -28.84 25.06
C GLY A 336 -29.58 -28.46 25.93
N SER A 337 -30.79 -28.44 25.38
CA SER A 337 -31.97 -28.78 26.21
C SER A 337 -32.76 -29.89 25.52
N PRO A 338 -32.81 -31.12 26.08
CA PRO A 338 -33.85 -32.04 25.69
C PRO A 338 -35.18 -31.41 26.11
N PHE A 339 -36.10 -31.27 25.16
CA PHE A 339 -37.51 -31.09 25.51
C PHE A 339 -37.94 -32.34 26.29
N GLU A 340 -38.04 -32.23 27.62
CA GLU A 340 -38.78 -33.19 28.43
C GLU A 340 -40.25 -32.76 28.50
N ALA A 341 -41.08 -33.68 27.98
CA ALA A 341 -42.52 -33.93 28.19
C ALA A 341 -43.53 -32.78 28.05
#